data_AF-A0A9E5EHD4-F1
#
_entry.id   AF-A0A9E5EHD4-F1
#
_cell.length_a   1.000
_cell.length_b   1.000
_cell.length_c   1.000
_cell.angle_alpha   90.00
_cell.angle_beta   90.00
_cell.angle_gamma   90.00
#
_symmetry.space_group_name_H-M   'P 1'
#
loop_
_entity.id
_entity.type
_entity.pdbx_description
1 polymer ?
#
loop_
_entity_poly.entity_id
_entity_poly.type
_entity_poly.pdbx_seq_one_letter_code
_entity_poly.pdbx_strand_id
1 'polypeptide(L)'
;MNLSLFLSTLLCSAVALAAPQVSVDELAMAQAEAKAYREAWLELRRRDEVLGLTSLSPEVSDAQDKVARLSGELIRSQKDRETIVQKAEKLIEIAFNWAGETDATKKASARAEFESMKREFVATTKNAAEARPLASGVTDAQVVAVDHKQQALVLNLGRAQGAREGMPFRILRGDKVVGSCRLFEVRELVSAGMTEQLYQGTKLKVGDRAAILAEK
;
A
#
# COMPACT_ATOMS: atom_id res chain seq x y z
N MET A 1 36.51 -15.18 67.52
CA MET A 1 35.24 -15.83 67.12
C MET A 1 34.61 -14.99 66.00
N ASN A 2 34.56 -15.57 64.80
CA ASN A 2 33.70 -15.28 63.64
C ASN A 2 33.82 -13.94 62.88
N LEU A 3 34.93 -13.90 62.15
CA LEU A 3 35.07 -13.39 60.78
C LEU A 3 34.14 -14.20 59.84
N SER A 4 33.06 -13.62 59.28
CA SER A 4 32.44 -14.05 57.98
C SER A 4 31.08 -13.40 57.62
N LEU A 5 30.39 -12.67 58.52
CA LEU A 5 28.96 -12.38 58.30
C LEU A 5 28.57 -10.96 57.85
N PHE A 6 29.50 -10.05 57.63
CA PHE A 6 29.17 -8.68 57.18
C PHE A 6 29.83 -8.27 55.85
N LEU A 7 30.38 -9.23 55.10
CA LEU A 7 30.82 -9.00 53.72
C LEU A 7 29.67 -9.14 52.69
N SER A 8 28.44 -9.42 53.13
CA SER A 8 27.27 -9.55 52.25
C SER A 8 26.46 -8.26 52.07
N THR A 9 26.68 -7.23 52.90
CA THR A 9 25.91 -5.97 52.83
C THR A 9 26.51 -4.96 51.86
N LEU A 10 27.65 -5.24 51.24
CA LEU A 10 28.34 -4.35 50.31
C LEU A 10 28.14 -4.71 48.82
N LEU A 11 27.39 -5.77 48.51
CA LEU A 11 27.08 -6.17 47.13
C LEU A 11 25.66 -5.83 46.65
N CYS A 12 24.81 -5.22 47.48
CA CYS A 12 23.44 -4.88 47.08
C CYS A 12 23.25 -3.48 46.47
N SER A 13 24.32 -2.71 46.26
CA SER A 13 24.24 -1.36 45.66
C SER A 13 24.41 -1.35 44.13
N ALA A 14 24.48 -2.50 43.45
CA ALA A 14 24.80 -2.55 42.02
C ALA A 14 23.66 -3.00 41.08
N VAL A 15 22.42 -3.17 41.55
CA VAL A 15 21.30 -3.57 40.68
C VAL A 15 20.06 -2.75 40.99
N ALA A 16 20.12 -1.45 40.70
CA ALA A 16 18.92 -0.64 40.45
C ALA A 16 18.92 -0.27 38.97
N LEU A 17 18.08 -1.00 38.25
CA LEU A 17 17.56 -0.80 36.90
C LEU A 17 18.05 0.48 36.19
N ALA A 18 18.73 0.27 35.06
CA ALA A 18 18.76 1.20 33.95
C ALA A 18 17.32 1.40 33.44
N ALA A 19 16.58 2.32 34.06
CA ALA A 19 15.43 2.95 33.42
C ALA A 19 15.99 3.84 32.30
N PRO A 20 15.45 3.79 31.07
CA PRO A 20 15.86 4.73 30.03
C PRO A 20 15.55 6.13 30.55
N GLN A 21 16.60 6.93 30.76
CA GLN A 21 16.48 8.34 31.10
C GLN A 21 15.90 9.02 29.85
N VAL A 22 14.57 9.02 29.71
CA VAL A 22 13.91 9.81 28.67
C VAL A 22 14.30 11.24 28.97
N SER A 23 15.06 11.83 28.05
CA SER A 23 15.58 13.17 28.24
C SER A 23 14.40 14.14 28.39
N VAL A 24 14.55 15.18 29.22
CA VAL A 24 13.49 16.18 29.45
C VAL A 24 13.03 16.80 28.12
N ASP A 25 13.94 16.88 27.14
CA ASP A 25 13.67 17.31 25.77
C ASP A 25 12.77 16.33 25.00
N GLU A 26 13.00 15.02 25.09
CA GLU A 26 12.10 14.01 24.49
C GLU A 26 10.69 14.04 25.11
N LEU A 27 10.58 14.28 26.42
CA LEU A 27 9.28 14.45 27.08
C LEU A 27 8.58 15.73 26.62
N ALA A 28 9.31 16.83 26.48
CA ALA A 28 8.77 18.09 25.99
C ALA A 28 8.29 17.98 24.53
N MET A 29 9.07 17.29 23.68
CA MET A 29 8.71 17.01 22.29
C MET A 29 7.47 16.10 22.20
N ALA A 30 7.42 15.00 22.96
CA ALA A 30 6.26 14.12 22.98
C ALA A 30 4.98 14.83 23.45
N GLN A 31 5.09 15.76 24.39
CA GLN A 31 3.95 16.58 24.84
C GLN A 31 3.51 17.60 23.78
N ALA A 32 4.45 18.20 23.03
CA ALA A 32 4.14 19.10 21.94
C ALA A 32 3.43 18.36 20.79
N GLU A 33 3.94 17.18 20.42
CA GLU A 33 3.31 16.30 19.42
C GLU A 33 1.91 15.87 19.87
N ALA A 34 1.75 15.44 21.12
CA ALA A 34 0.45 15.05 21.65
C ALA A 34 -0.57 16.21 21.63
N LYS A 35 -0.14 17.45 21.87
CA LYS A 35 -1.01 18.63 21.75
C LYS A 35 -1.40 18.89 20.29
N ALA A 36 -0.45 18.86 19.36
CA ALA A 36 -0.72 19.03 17.94
C ALA A 36 -1.70 17.98 17.41
N TYR A 37 -1.55 16.71 17.80
CA TYR A 37 -2.50 15.65 17.45
C TYR A 37 -3.89 15.89 18.03
N ARG A 38 -3.97 16.37 19.27
CA ARG A 38 -5.26 16.65 19.93
C ARG A 38 -6.01 17.80 19.25
N GLU A 39 -5.30 18.85 18.85
CA GLU A 39 -5.87 19.97 18.09
C GLU A 39 -6.37 19.53 16.72
N ALA A 40 -5.57 18.76 15.98
CA ALA A 40 -5.96 18.21 14.69
C ALA A 40 -7.18 17.28 14.81
N TRP A 41 -7.27 16.48 15.87
CA TRP A 41 -8.40 15.61 16.13
C TRP A 41 -9.68 16.38 16.44
N LEU A 42 -9.59 17.45 17.24
CA LEU A 42 -10.75 18.31 17.54
C LEU A 42 -11.25 19.05 16.31
N GLU A 43 -10.34 19.48 15.43
CA GLU A 43 -10.70 20.09 14.16
C GLU A 43 -11.44 19.11 13.25
N LEU A 44 -10.94 17.87 13.13
CA LEU A 44 -11.61 16.83 12.35
C LEU A 44 -13.01 16.54 12.90
N ARG A 45 -13.14 16.39 14.21
CA ARG A 45 -14.43 16.15 14.88
C ARG A 45 -15.41 17.31 14.68
N ARG A 46 -14.95 18.56 14.72
CA ARG A 46 -15.81 19.72 14.43
C ARG A 46 -16.31 19.69 12.99
N ARG A 47 -15.48 19.26 12.03
CA ARG A 47 -15.94 19.07 10.64
C ARG A 47 -16.99 17.98 10.55
N ASP A 48 -16.80 16.87 11.26
CA ASP A 48 -17.77 15.78 11.28
C ASP A 48 -19.11 16.20 11.91
N GLU A 49 -19.06 17.00 12.97
CA GLU A 49 -20.24 17.59 13.63
C GLU A 49 -20.97 18.59 12.70
N VAL A 50 -20.24 19.43 11.98
CA VAL A 50 -20.81 20.37 10.98
C VAL A 50 -21.44 19.63 9.81
N LEU A 51 -20.86 18.50 9.41
CA LEU A 51 -21.41 17.61 8.38
C LEU A 51 -22.57 16.73 8.90
N GLY A 52 -22.88 16.80 10.20
CA GLY A 52 -23.97 16.05 10.83
C GLY A 52 -23.69 14.55 10.97
N LEU A 53 -22.46 14.08 10.72
CA LEU A 53 -22.08 12.66 10.67
C LEU A 53 -22.34 11.93 12.00
N THR A 54 -22.25 12.64 13.13
CA THR A 54 -22.48 12.10 14.47
C THR A 54 -23.96 11.95 14.86
N SER A 55 -24.88 12.50 14.06
CA SER A 55 -26.33 12.47 14.30
C SER A 55 -27.10 11.48 13.40
N LEU A 56 -26.39 10.79 12.52
CA LEU A 56 -26.99 9.90 11.53
C LEU A 56 -27.31 8.53 12.15
N SER A 57 -28.49 8.01 11.83
CA SER A 57 -28.83 6.60 12.06
C SER A 57 -27.77 5.70 11.37
N PRO A 58 -27.43 4.51 11.93
CA PRO A 58 -26.47 3.58 11.33
C PRO A 58 -26.72 3.33 9.83
N GLU A 59 -27.98 3.25 9.41
CA GLU A 59 -28.37 3.05 8.01
C GLU A 59 -27.98 4.21 7.08
N VAL A 60 -27.98 5.44 7.58
CA VAL A 60 -27.61 6.63 6.79
C VAL A 60 -26.08 6.77 6.70
N SER A 61 -25.35 6.35 7.75
CA SER A 61 -23.89 6.22 7.70
C SER A 61 -23.47 5.22 6.62
N ASP A 62 -24.09 4.04 6.60
CA ASP A 62 -23.82 3.00 5.60
C ASP A 62 -24.11 3.48 4.17
N ALA A 63 -25.20 4.24 3.99
CA ALA A 63 -25.55 4.82 2.69
C ALA A 63 -24.55 5.88 2.22
N GLN A 64 -24.07 6.74 3.12
CA GLN A 64 -23.06 7.74 2.80
C GLN A 64 -21.70 7.11 2.51
N ASP A 65 -21.27 6.12 3.29
CA ASP A 65 -20.05 5.36 3.03
C ASP A 65 -20.10 4.68 1.67
N LYS A 66 -21.26 4.13 1.31
CA LYS A 66 -21.49 3.55 -0.01
C LYS A 66 -21.40 4.60 -1.11
N VAL A 67 -21.99 5.79 -0.94
CA VAL A 67 -21.91 6.89 -1.92
C VAL A 67 -20.47 7.40 -2.06
N ALA A 68 -19.75 7.56 -0.96
CA ALA A 68 -18.34 7.96 -0.96
C ALA A 68 -17.48 6.90 -1.69
N ARG A 69 -17.75 5.62 -1.46
CA ARG A 69 -17.08 4.51 -2.14
C ARG A 69 -17.35 4.51 -3.64
N LEU A 70 -18.62 4.55 -4.03
CA LEU A 70 -19.04 4.53 -5.44
C LEU A 70 -18.61 5.77 -6.21
N SER A 71 -18.67 6.96 -5.59
CA SER A 71 -18.15 8.18 -6.21
C SER A 71 -16.63 8.12 -6.38
N GLY A 72 -15.90 7.59 -5.39
CA GLY A 72 -14.47 7.35 -5.50
C GLY A 72 -14.12 6.33 -6.60
N GLU A 73 -14.87 5.25 -6.74
CA GLU A 73 -14.72 4.27 -7.84
C GLU A 73 -15.00 4.91 -9.19
N LEU A 74 -16.06 5.72 -9.30
CA LEU A 74 -16.40 6.45 -10.51
C LEU A 74 -15.29 7.43 -10.93
N ILE A 75 -14.76 8.22 -9.99
CA ILE A 75 -13.67 9.17 -10.26
C ILE A 75 -12.42 8.44 -10.76
N ARG A 76 -12.08 7.30 -10.16
CA ARG A 76 -10.94 6.48 -10.62
C ARG A 76 -11.17 5.93 -12.01
N SER A 77 -12.37 5.42 -12.30
CA SER A 77 -12.72 4.94 -13.65
C SER A 77 -12.68 6.07 -14.69
N GLN A 78 -13.10 7.28 -14.31
CA GLN A 78 -12.98 8.48 -15.16
C GLN A 78 -11.50 8.82 -15.42
N LYS A 79 -10.66 8.82 -14.38
CA LYS A 79 -9.22 9.03 -14.49
C LYS A 79 -8.55 8.00 -15.41
N ASP A 80 -8.88 6.72 -15.25
CA ASP A 80 -8.34 5.64 -16.08
C ASP A 80 -8.74 5.86 -17.54
N ARG A 81 -10.02 6.22 -17.79
CA ARG A 81 -10.49 6.58 -19.13
C ARG A 81 -9.73 7.76 -19.72
N GLU A 82 -9.51 8.82 -18.96
CA GLU A 82 -8.72 9.99 -19.40
C GLU A 82 -7.30 9.58 -19.80
N THR A 83 -6.64 8.72 -19.02
CA THR A 83 -5.28 8.26 -19.36
C THR A 83 -5.23 7.43 -20.65
N ILE A 84 -6.25 6.60 -20.89
CA ILE A 84 -6.37 5.82 -22.13
C ILE A 84 -6.61 6.76 -23.31
N VAL A 85 -7.49 7.75 -23.17
CA VAL A 85 -7.76 8.75 -24.22
C VAL A 85 -6.49 9.54 -24.56
N GLN A 86 -5.76 10.05 -23.57
CA GLN A 86 -4.51 10.78 -23.79
C GLN A 86 -3.44 9.93 -24.50
N LYS A 87 -3.35 8.64 -24.17
CA LYS A 87 -2.42 7.72 -24.85
C LYS A 87 -2.87 7.41 -26.28
N ALA A 88 -4.18 7.33 -26.53
CA ALA A 88 -4.72 7.16 -27.86
C ALA A 88 -4.46 8.39 -28.75
N GLU A 89 -4.64 9.60 -28.22
CA GLU A 89 -4.33 10.85 -28.91
C GLU A 89 -2.85 10.90 -29.34
N LYS A 90 -1.92 10.62 -28.42
CA LYS A 90 -0.48 10.56 -28.73
C LYS A 90 -0.16 9.50 -29.79
N LEU A 91 -0.83 8.36 -29.75
CA LEU A 91 -0.64 7.31 -30.76
C LEU A 91 -1.12 7.78 -32.15
N ILE A 92 -2.25 8.50 -32.20
CA ILE A 92 -2.77 9.09 -33.44
C ILE A 92 -1.81 10.16 -33.97
N GLU A 93 -1.28 11.04 -33.13
CA GLU A 93 -0.28 12.04 -33.53
C GLU A 93 0.98 11.41 -34.14
N ILE A 94 1.53 10.37 -33.49
CA ILE A 94 2.70 9.65 -33.99
C ILE A 94 2.38 8.91 -35.29
N ALA A 95 1.16 8.37 -35.43
CA ALA A 95 0.70 7.75 -36.67
C ALA A 95 0.63 8.77 -37.83
N PHE A 96 0.12 9.99 -37.57
CA PHE A 96 0.09 11.07 -38.55
C PHE A 96 1.50 11.51 -38.95
N ASN A 97 2.41 11.68 -37.98
CA ASN A 97 3.80 12.04 -38.24
C ASN A 97 4.51 10.97 -39.06
N TRP A 98 4.27 9.68 -38.78
CA TRP A 98 4.79 8.59 -39.59
C TRP A 98 4.21 8.55 -41.01
N ALA A 99 2.92 8.84 -41.18
CA ALA A 99 2.25 8.84 -42.48
C ALA A 99 2.64 10.05 -43.36
N GLY A 100 2.91 11.20 -42.75
CA GLY A 100 3.32 12.44 -43.42
C GLY A 100 4.82 12.51 -43.77
N GLU A 101 5.64 11.61 -43.23
CA GLU A 101 7.09 11.61 -43.45
C GLU A 101 7.46 10.99 -44.80
N THR A 102 8.13 11.80 -45.64
CA THR A 102 8.55 11.44 -47.01
C THR A 102 10.00 10.95 -47.07
N ASP A 103 10.84 11.28 -46.07
CA ASP A 103 12.23 10.84 -45.98
C ASP A 103 12.34 9.40 -45.42
N ALA A 104 13.04 8.52 -46.13
CA ALA A 104 13.16 7.10 -45.77
C ALA A 104 13.80 6.82 -44.40
N THR A 105 14.78 7.65 -43.98
CA THR A 105 15.47 7.52 -42.69
C THR A 105 14.61 7.98 -41.53
N LYS A 106 13.88 9.09 -41.68
CA LYS A 106 12.95 9.61 -40.66
C LYS A 106 11.68 8.75 -40.56
N LYS A 107 11.24 8.17 -41.67
CA LYS A 107 10.12 7.22 -41.68
C LYS A 107 10.43 5.93 -40.91
N ALA A 108 11.69 5.51 -40.89
CA ALA A 108 12.13 4.35 -40.10
C ALA A 108 12.12 4.65 -38.59
N SER A 109 12.58 5.83 -38.16
CA SER A 109 12.52 6.24 -36.75
C SER A 109 11.08 6.48 -36.29
N ALA A 110 10.24 7.14 -37.09
CA ALA A 110 8.83 7.36 -36.79
C ALA A 110 8.03 6.03 -36.69
N ARG A 111 8.39 5.01 -37.49
CA ARG A 111 7.81 3.67 -37.38
C ARG A 111 8.21 2.97 -36.08
N ALA A 112 9.45 3.14 -35.63
CA ALA A 112 9.93 2.56 -34.38
C ALA A 112 9.19 3.16 -33.17
N GLU A 113 9.00 4.48 -33.18
CA GLU A 113 8.24 5.21 -32.16
C GLU A 113 6.76 4.80 -32.13
N PHE A 114 6.14 4.66 -33.30
CA PHE A 114 4.77 4.15 -33.41
C PHE A 114 4.61 2.75 -32.83
N GLU A 115 5.52 1.82 -33.18
CA GLU A 115 5.47 0.45 -32.66
C GLU A 115 5.74 0.39 -31.14
N SER A 116 6.61 1.24 -30.60
CA SER A 116 6.81 1.32 -29.14
C SER A 116 5.56 1.85 -28.42
N MET A 117 4.92 2.89 -28.96
CA MET A 117 3.72 3.47 -28.36
C MET A 117 2.51 2.56 -28.49
N LYS A 118 2.38 1.83 -29.62
CA LYS A 118 1.36 0.78 -29.78
C LYS A 118 1.50 -0.30 -28.71
N ARG A 119 2.72 -0.74 -28.41
CA ARG A 119 2.98 -1.71 -27.34
C ARG A 119 2.60 -1.16 -25.98
N GLU A 120 2.94 0.10 -25.68
CA GLU A 120 2.57 0.74 -24.42
C GLU A 120 1.05 0.89 -24.27
N PHE A 121 0.36 1.30 -25.34
CA PHE A 121 -1.10 1.44 -25.37
C PHE A 121 -1.81 0.08 -25.16
N VAL A 122 -1.35 -0.97 -25.83
CA VAL A 122 -1.87 -2.33 -25.65
C VAL A 122 -1.60 -2.85 -24.23
N ALA A 123 -0.42 -2.58 -23.66
CA ALA A 123 -0.13 -2.95 -22.28
C ALA A 123 -1.05 -2.22 -21.28
N THR A 124 -1.29 -0.92 -21.50
CA THR A 124 -2.15 -0.09 -20.63
C THR A 124 -3.60 -0.57 -20.67
N THR A 125 -4.12 -0.88 -21.86
CA THR A 125 -5.49 -1.38 -22.05
C THR A 125 -5.69 -2.80 -21.52
N LYS A 126 -4.72 -3.70 -21.69
CA LYS A 126 -4.76 -5.05 -21.07
C LYS A 126 -4.75 -4.99 -19.55
N ASN A 127 -3.89 -4.17 -18.96
CA ASN A 127 -3.85 -3.99 -17.50
C ASN A 127 -5.15 -3.41 -16.92
N ALA A 128 -5.92 -2.67 -17.72
CA ALA A 128 -7.24 -2.14 -17.35
C ALA A 128 -8.39 -3.14 -17.60
N ALA A 129 -8.25 -4.04 -18.58
CA ALA A 129 -9.30 -4.96 -19.02
C ALA A 129 -9.26 -6.34 -18.35
N GLU A 130 -8.11 -6.78 -17.84
CA GLU A 130 -8.03 -8.05 -17.10
C GLU A 130 -8.71 -7.90 -15.74
N ALA A 131 -9.94 -8.43 -15.64
CA ALA A 131 -10.58 -8.74 -14.37
C ALA A 131 -9.65 -9.68 -13.60
N ARG A 132 -8.83 -9.10 -12.72
CA ARG A 132 -7.85 -9.84 -11.95
C ARG A 132 -8.59 -10.89 -11.11
N PRO A 133 -8.21 -12.17 -11.20
CA PRO A 133 -8.89 -13.22 -10.47
C PRO A 133 -8.81 -12.89 -8.97
N LEU A 134 -9.98 -12.75 -8.34
CA LEU A 134 -10.04 -12.56 -6.89
C LEU A 134 -9.66 -13.85 -6.18
N ALA A 135 -8.94 -13.71 -5.08
CA ALA A 135 -8.69 -14.84 -4.21
C ALA A 135 -10.02 -15.38 -3.65
N SER A 136 -10.14 -16.70 -3.57
CA SER A 136 -11.27 -17.35 -2.90
C SER A 136 -11.27 -17.11 -1.38
N GLY A 137 -10.11 -16.80 -0.81
CA GLY A 137 -9.90 -16.51 0.61
C GLY A 137 -8.45 -16.13 0.90
N VAL A 138 -8.13 -15.86 2.16
CA VAL A 138 -6.81 -15.38 2.60
C VAL A 138 -5.65 -16.33 2.24
N THR A 139 -5.93 -17.62 2.07
CA THR A 139 -4.93 -18.66 1.73
C THR A 139 -4.54 -18.70 0.25
N ASP A 140 -5.35 -18.11 -0.63
CA ASP A 140 -5.17 -18.14 -2.08
C ASP A 140 -4.85 -16.74 -2.65
N ALA A 141 -4.36 -15.85 -1.78
CA ALA A 141 -3.97 -14.52 -2.19
C ALA A 141 -2.74 -14.56 -3.11
N GLN A 142 -2.70 -13.65 -4.07
CA GLN A 142 -1.63 -13.49 -5.04
C GLN A 142 -1.30 -12.01 -5.24
N VAL A 143 -0.04 -11.75 -5.55
CA VAL A 143 0.48 -10.43 -5.86
C VAL A 143 0.03 -10.03 -7.26
N VAL A 144 -0.73 -8.95 -7.35
CA VAL A 144 -1.33 -8.43 -8.58
C VAL A 144 -0.51 -7.28 -9.16
N ALA A 145 0.08 -6.45 -8.30
CA ALA A 145 0.94 -5.35 -8.69
C ALA A 145 2.04 -5.16 -7.67
N VAL A 146 3.20 -4.69 -8.14
CA VAL A 146 4.35 -4.37 -7.31
C VAL A 146 4.89 -3.02 -7.74
N ASP A 147 4.98 -2.09 -6.79
CA ASP A 147 5.74 -0.85 -6.94
C ASP A 147 7.07 -0.97 -6.20
N HIS A 148 8.14 -1.17 -6.97
CA HIS A 148 9.49 -1.28 -6.41
C HIS A 148 10.04 0.05 -5.87
N LYS A 149 9.52 1.20 -6.31
CA LYS A 149 9.98 2.51 -5.81
C LYS A 149 9.45 2.78 -4.42
N GLN A 150 8.17 2.45 -4.20
CA GLN A 150 7.48 2.68 -2.93
C GLN A 150 7.55 1.47 -1.99
N GLN A 151 8.16 0.35 -2.42
CA GLN A 151 8.16 -0.94 -1.70
C GLN A 151 6.73 -1.43 -1.37
N ALA A 152 5.77 -1.03 -2.20
CA ALA A 152 4.36 -1.35 -2.04
C ALA A 152 3.96 -2.50 -2.98
N LEU A 153 3.02 -3.32 -2.54
CA LEU A 153 2.42 -4.37 -3.35
C LEU A 153 0.91 -4.36 -3.21
N VAL A 154 0.22 -4.93 -4.20
CA VAL A 154 -1.24 -5.08 -4.20
C VAL A 154 -1.57 -6.57 -4.28
N LEU A 155 -2.44 -7.03 -3.39
CA LEU A 155 -2.99 -8.39 -3.39
C LEU A 155 -4.41 -8.42 -3.95
N ASN A 156 -4.78 -9.52 -4.60
CA ASN A 156 -6.15 -9.81 -5.07
C ASN A 156 -7.10 -10.24 -3.92
N LEU A 157 -6.90 -9.70 -2.73
CA LEU A 157 -7.59 -10.06 -1.51
C LEU A 157 -8.01 -8.79 -0.78
N GLY A 158 -9.27 -8.71 -0.35
CA GLY A 158 -9.82 -7.60 0.43
C GLY A 158 -10.65 -8.06 1.63
N ARG A 159 -11.45 -7.14 2.17
CA ARG A 159 -12.35 -7.40 3.32
C ARG A 159 -13.33 -8.53 3.05
N ALA A 160 -13.84 -8.64 1.82
CA ALA A 160 -14.78 -9.70 1.43
C ALA A 160 -14.18 -11.11 1.59
N GLN A 161 -12.86 -11.22 1.49
CA GLN A 161 -12.12 -12.47 1.63
C GLN A 161 -11.46 -12.65 3.01
N GLY A 162 -11.66 -11.70 3.94
CA GLY A 162 -11.14 -11.77 5.31
C GLY A 162 -9.82 -11.03 5.56
N ALA A 163 -9.32 -10.22 4.62
CA ALA A 163 -8.15 -9.38 4.87
C ALA A 163 -8.45 -8.30 5.90
N ARG A 164 -7.45 -7.99 6.74
CA ARG A 164 -7.50 -6.89 7.72
C ARG A 164 -6.24 -6.06 7.65
N GLU A 165 -6.37 -4.78 7.96
CA GLU A 165 -5.22 -3.89 8.11
C GLU A 165 -4.30 -4.41 9.22
N GLY A 166 -2.99 -4.30 9.00
CA GLY A 166 -1.96 -4.83 9.89
C GLY A 166 -1.66 -6.32 9.74
N MET A 167 -2.44 -7.08 8.96
CA MET A 167 -2.25 -8.52 8.80
C MET A 167 -0.94 -8.84 8.05
N PRO A 168 -0.06 -9.69 8.61
CA PRO A 168 1.20 -10.06 7.98
C PRO A 168 1.04 -11.24 7.00
N PHE A 169 1.71 -11.15 5.86
CA PHE A 169 1.75 -12.18 4.83
C PHE A 169 3.20 -12.53 4.48
N ARG A 170 3.45 -13.81 4.20
CA ARG A 170 4.65 -14.28 3.49
C ARG A 170 4.35 -14.37 2.01
N ILE A 171 5.26 -13.85 1.21
CA ILE A 171 5.22 -14.01 -0.23
C ILE A 171 6.04 -15.23 -0.62
N LEU A 172 5.43 -16.11 -1.39
CA LEU A 172 5.91 -17.42 -1.80
C LEU A 172 6.01 -17.49 -3.33
N ARG A 173 7.14 -17.98 -3.84
CA ARG A 173 7.31 -18.34 -5.25
C ARG A 173 7.55 -19.85 -5.35
N GLY A 174 6.52 -20.60 -5.70
CA GLY A 174 6.50 -22.05 -5.48
C GLY A 174 6.56 -22.33 -3.98
N ASP A 175 7.52 -23.16 -3.55
CA ASP A 175 7.70 -23.52 -2.14
C ASP A 175 8.70 -22.63 -1.39
N LYS A 176 9.25 -21.60 -2.05
CA LYS A 176 10.27 -20.71 -1.47
C LYS A 176 9.66 -19.40 -0.98
N VAL A 177 9.96 -19.02 0.26
CA VAL A 177 9.64 -17.69 0.79
C VAL A 177 10.58 -16.67 0.16
N VAL A 178 10.01 -15.73 -0.59
CA VAL A 178 10.74 -14.63 -1.24
C VAL A 178 10.67 -13.33 -0.45
N GLY A 179 9.68 -13.18 0.44
CA GLY A 179 9.52 -11.97 1.23
C GLY A 179 8.42 -12.05 2.27
N SER A 180 8.25 -10.97 3.03
CA SER A 180 7.08 -10.70 3.86
C SER A 180 6.53 -9.31 3.58
N CYS A 181 5.23 -9.14 3.78
CA CYS A 181 4.57 -7.86 3.70
C CYS A 181 3.48 -7.72 4.75
N ARG A 182 3.17 -6.49 5.12
CA ARG A 182 2.06 -6.15 6.02
C ARG A 182 1.05 -5.29 5.29
N LEU A 183 -0.23 -5.63 5.40
CA LEU A 183 -1.30 -4.82 4.82
C LEU A 183 -1.44 -3.49 5.56
N PHE A 184 -1.50 -2.37 4.84
CA PHE A 184 -1.75 -1.05 5.42
C PHE A 184 -3.04 -0.40 4.94
N GLU A 185 -3.55 -0.81 3.78
CA GLU A 185 -4.85 -0.36 3.26
C GLU A 185 -5.60 -1.58 2.73
N VAL A 186 -6.78 -1.86 3.29
CA VAL A 186 -7.61 -2.98 2.83
C VAL A 186 -8.90 -2.43 2.24
N ARG A 187 -9.18 -2.76 0.99
CA ARG A 187 -10.44 -2.45 0.31
C ARG A 187 -11.32 -3.69 0.29
N GLU A 188 -12.50 -3.59 -0.32
CA GLU A 188 -13.46 -4.70 -0.35
C GLU A 188 -12.93 -5.93 -1.08
N LEU A 189 -12.23 -5.72 -2.20
CA LEU A 189 -11.79 -6.78 -3.12
C LEU A 189 -10.26 -6.88 -3.29
N VAL A 190 -9.52 -5.86 -2.88
CA VAL A 190 -8.06 -5.77 -3.03
C VAL A 190 -7.45 -5.14 -1.78
N SER A 191 -6.16 -5.36 -1.57
CA SER A 191 -5.43 -4.76 -0.45
C SER A 191 -4.04 -4.32 -0.90
N ALA A 192 -3.56 -3.24 -0.28
CA ALA A 192 -2.21 -2.74 -0.44
C ALA A 192 -1.38 -3.10 0.80
N GLY A 193 -0.17 -3.57 0.56
CA GLY A 193 0.77 -3.97 1.58
C GLY A 193 2.15 -3.34 1.39
N MET A 194 2.84 -3.12 2.49
CA MET A 194 4.22 -2.67 2.54
C MET A 194 5.12 -3.90 2.63
N THR A 195 6.20 -3.93 1.84
CA THR A 195 7.20 -4.99 1.91
C THR A 195 8.07 -4.77 3.16
N GLU A 196 8.10 -5.72 4.08
CA GLU A 196 8.90 -5.62 5.31
C GLU A 196 10.28 -6.25 5.10
N GLN A 197 10.33 -7.46 4.54
CA GLN A 197 11.58 -8.19 4.36
C GLN A 197 11.60 -8.88 3.00
N LEU A 198 12.74 -8.78 2.31
CA LEU A 198 13.03 -9.54 1.09
C LEU A 198 14.06 -10.61 1.43
N TYR A 199 13.72 -11.87 1.17
CA TYR A 199 14.64 -12.98 1.37
C TYR A 199 15.49 -13.18 0.11
N GLN A 200 16.79 -13.46 0.31
CA GLN A 200 17.73 -13.83 -0.76
C GLN A 200 17.92 -12.77 -1.86
N GLY A 201 17.74 -11.48 -1.57
CA GLY A 201 17.93 -10.39 -2.54
C GLY A 201 17.00 -10.45 -3.75
N THR A 202 15.93 -11.24 -3.69
CA THR A 202 15.02 -11.49 -4.81
C THR A 202 13.91 -10.45 -4.84
N LYS A 203 13.63 -9.88 -6.01
CA LYS A 203 12.51 -8.94 -6.19
C LYS A 203 11.17 -9.70 -6.27
N LEU A 204 10.15 -9.13 -5.63
CA LEU A 204 8.76 -9.59 -5.75
C LEU A 204 8.28 -9.45 -7.21
N LYS A 205 7.45 -10.38 -7.66
CA LYS A 205 6.87 -10.36 -9.00
C LYS A 205 5.35 -10.55 -8.91
N VAL A 206 4.67 -10.06 -9.95
CA VAL A 206 3.25 -10.36 -10.17
C VAL A 206 3.08 -11.87 -10.32
N GLY A 207 2.10 -12.44 -9.63
CA GLY A 207 1.81 -13.88 -9.58
C GLY A 207 2.44 -14.64 -8.42
N ASP A 208 3.26 -14.00 -7.57
CA ASP A 208 3.73 -14.64 -6.33
C ASP A 208 2.55 -14.86 -5.37
N ARG A 209 2.50 -15.99 -4.66
CA ARG A 209 1.42 -16.30 -3.71
C ARG A 209 1.65 -15.63 -2.36
N ALA A 210 0.61 -15.18 -1.70
CA ALA A 210 0.64 -14.62 -0.37
C ALA A 210 -0.08 -15.57 0.61
N ALA A 211 0.60 -15.94 1.69
CA ALA A 211 0.05 -16.80 2.75
C ALA A 211 0.20 -16.10 4.10
N ILE A 212 -0.78 -16.28 5.00
CA ILE A 212 -0.76 -15.66 6.32
C ILE A 212 0.45 -16.16 7.12
N LEU A 213 1.18 -15.22 7.73
CA LEU A 213 2.05 -15.54 8.85
C LEU A 213 1.19 -15.88 10.05
N ALA A 214 0.90 -17.17 10.28
CA ALA A 214 0.35 -17.60 11.55
C ALA A 214 1.38 -17.29 12.64
N GLU A 215 1.10 -16.29 13.47
CA GLU A 215 1.77 -16.16 14.77
C GLU A 215 1.36 -17.39 15.60
N LYS A 216 2.37 -18.02 16.19
CA LYS A 216 2.23 -19.21 17.03
C LYS A 216 2.18 -18.79 18.48
#